data_AF-A0A0U1L0X7-F1
#
_entry.id   AF-A0A0U1L0X7-F1
#
_cell.length_a   1.000
_cell.length_b   1.000
_cell.length_c   1.000
_cell.angle_alpha   90.00
_cell.angle_beta   90.00
_cell.angle_gamma   90.00
#
_symmetry.space_group_name_H-M   'P 1'
#
loop_
_entity.id
_entity.type
_entity.pdbx_description
1 polymer ?
#
loop_
_entity_poly.entity_id
_entity_poly.type
_entity_poly.pdbx_seq_one_letter_code
_entity_poly.pdbx_strand_id
1 'polypeptide(L)'
;MTVDAELYDFLKQNETGLFCRKNEVIAYVHVNFCDLDDFVKMIGVDYLSEGGIEVQLMDSTVCIELNDIIEDGFEHELSDYKNCFSEYNEYFSREAG
;
A
#
# COMPACT_ATOMS: atom_id res chain seq x y z
N MET A 1 6.06 -14.58 -6.20
CA MET A 1 5.89 -15.56 -5.10
C MET A 1 4.40 -15.66 -4.78
N THR A 2 3.98 -16.25 -3.65
CA THR A 2 2.62 -16.12 -3.11
C THR A 2 2.59 -14.89 -2.21
N VAL A 3 1.78 -13.89 -2.57
CA VAL A 3 1.55 -12.68 -1.75
C VAL A 3 1.06 -13.02 -0.34
N ASP A 4 1.21 -12.08 0.58
CA ASP A 4 0.57 -12.17 1.89
C ASP A 4 -0.95 -12.04 1.69
N ALA A 5 -1.68 -13.08 2.09
CA ALA A 5 -3.10 -13.20 1.79
C ALA A 5 -3.95 -12.19 2.58
N GLU A 6 -3.57 -11.90 3.84
CA GLU A 6 -4.31 -10.96 4.68
C GLU A 6 -4.17 -9.53 4.15
N LEU A 7 -2.95 -9.10 3.82
CA LEU A 7 -2.71 -7.81 3.20
C LEU A 7 -3.40 -7.72 1.84
N TYR A 8 -3.30 -8.76 1.00
CA TYR A 8 -3.92 -8.76 -0.32
C TYR A 8 -5.45 -8.59 -0.25
N ASP A 9 -6.11 -9.36 0.62
CA ASP A 9 -7.56 -9.28 0.79
C ASP A 9 -7.99 -7.95 1.42
N PHE A 10 -7.19 -7.40 2.34
CA PHE A 10 -7.43 -6.08 2.91
C PHE A 10 -7.36 -4.98 1.85
N LEU A 11 -6.33 -4.98 1.01
CA LEU A 11 -6.16 -4.01 -0.07
C LEU A 11 -7.29 -4.11 -1.11
N LYS A 12 -7.82 -5.30 -1.36
CA LYS A 12 -8.99 -5.52 -2.24
C LYS A 12 -10.30 -4.93 -1.70
N GLN A 13 -10.41 -4.81 -0.38
CA GLN A 13 -11.62 -4.33 0.30
C GLN A 13 -11.58 -2.83 0.58
N ASN A 14 -10.41 -2.20 0.46
CA ASN A 14 -10.19 -0.78 0.71
C ASN A 14 -9.94 -0.01 -0.58
N GLU A 15 -10.10 1.31 -0.50
CA GLU A 15 -9.71 2.20 -1.59
C GLU A 15 -8.18 2.24 -1.67
N THR A 16 -7.65 1.88 -2.83
CA THR A 16 -6.22 1.87 -3.13
C THR A 16 -5.95 2.62 -4.42
N GLY A 17 -4.72 3.10 -4.57
CA GLY A 17 -4.30 3.69 -5.83
C GLY A 17 -2.80 3.78 -5.99
N LEU A 18 -2.40 4.33 -7.13
CA LEU A 18 -1.02 4.59 -7.50
C LEU A 18 -0.86 6.07 -7.90
N PHE A 19 0.29 6.64 -7.57
CA PHE A 19 0.69 7.96 -8.08
C PHE A 19 2.18 8.00 -8.38
N CYS A 20 2.61 8.96 -9.21
CA CYS A 20 4.02 9.20 -9.45
C CYS A 20 4.57 10.32 -8.56
N ARG A 21 5.66 10.05 -7.85
CA ARG A 21 6.46 11.04 -7.10
C ARG A 21 7.91 10.93 -7.55
N LYS A 22 8.45 11.99 -8.16
CA LYS A 22 9.88 12.06 -8.57
C LYS A 22 10.39 10.83 -9.38
N ASN A 23 9.61 10.36 -10.35
CA ASN A 23 9.87 9.16 -11.19
C ASN A 23 9.73 7.81 -10.47
N GLU A 24 9.12 7.79 -9.30
CA GLU A 24 8.78 6.55 -8.60
C GLU A 24 7.27 6.38 -8.58
N VAL A 25 6.80 5.13 -8.78
CA VAL A 25 5.39 4.78 -8.62
C VAL A 25 5.16 4.40 -7.16
N ILE A 26 4.35 5.19 -6.48
CA ILE A 26 3.99 5.00 -5.08
C ILE A 26 2.59 4.42 -5.02
N ALA A 27 2.44 3.32 -4.29
CA ALA A 27 1.17 2.71 -3.98
C ALA A 27 0.65 3.21 -2.64
N TYR A 28 -0.66 3.37 -2.51
CA TYR A 28 -1.30 3.77 -1.26
C TYR A 28 -2.61 3.03 -0.99
N VAL A 29 -3.01 3.06 0.27
CA VAL A 29 -4.32 2.61 0.75
C VAL A 29 -4.95 3.66 1.66
N HIS A 30 -6.26 3.85 1.55
CA HIS A 30 -7.07 4.55 2.54
C HIS A 30 -7.61 3.56 3.57
N VAL A 31 -7.15 3.70 4.81
CA VAL A 31 -7.59 2.89 5.94
C VAL A 31 -8.60 3.68 6.77
N ASN A 32 -9.79 3.14 7.00
CA ASN A 32 -10.75 3.75 7.92
C ASN A 32 -10.18 3.77 9.35
N PHE A 33 -10.44 4.84 10.12
CA PHE A 33 -9.98 4.89 11.51
C PHE A 33 -10.50 3.73 12.37
N CYS A 34 -11.66 3.16 12.04
CA CYS A 34 -12.21 1.98 12.71
C CYS A 34 -11.39 0.71 12.44
N ASP A 35 -10.74 0.62 11.29
CA ASP A 35 -10.00 -0.57 10.84
C ASP A 35 -8.49 -0.42 11.04
N LEU A 36 -8.04 0.74 11.52
CA LEU A 36 -6.62 1.07 11.67
C LEU A 36 -5.90 0.10 12.61
N ASP A 37 -6.52 -0.29 13.72
CA ASP A 37 -5.93 -1.23 14.67
C ASP A 37 -5.70 -2.61 14.04
N ASP A 38 -6.63 -3.07 13.20
CA ASP A 38 -6.49 -4.35 12.49
C ASP A 38 -5.44 -4.26 11.38
N PHE A 39 -5.37 -3.13 10.68
CA PHE A 39 -4.29 -2.87 9.74
C PHE A 39 -2.91 -2.87 10.42
N VAL A 40 -2.74 -2.19 11.56
CA VAL A 40 -1.46 -2.16 12.30
C VAL A 40 -1.03 -3.57 12.74
N LYS A 41 -1.96 -4.39 13.23
CA LYS A 41 -1.66 -5.77 13.63
C LYS A 41 -1.18 -6.63 12.46
N MET A 42 -1.72 -6.37 11.26
CA MET A 42 -1.40 -7.09 10.04
C MET A 42 -0.01 -6.73 9.50
N ILE A 43 0.32 -5.44 9.43
CA ILE A 43 1.62 -4.99 8.89
C ILE A 43 2.75 -5.05 9.93
N GLY A 44 2.41 -5.14 11.21
CA GLY A 44 3.36 -5.06 12.32
C GLY A 44 3.48 -3.63 12.88
N VAL A 45 3.62 -3.56 14.20
CA VAL A 45 3.65 -2.29 14.97
C VAL A 45 4.87 -1.41 14.69
N ASP A 46 5.94 -1.98 14.15
CA ASP A 46 7.21 -1.27 13.99
C ASP A 46 7.14 -0.21 12.87
N TYR A 47 6.36 -0.43 11.81
CA TYR A 47 6.20 0.49 10.65
C TYR A 47 5.59 1.85 10.98
N LEU A 48 4.86 1.93 12.09
CA LEU A 48 4.20 3.16 12.54
C LEU A 48 4.90 3.77 13.77
N SER A 49 6.13 3.33 14.06
CA SER A 49 6.93 3.79 15.21
C SER A 49 8.33 4.30 14.80
N GLU A 50 8.97 5.07 15.68
CA GLU A 50 10.39 5.52 15.64
C GLU A 50 11.01 5.95 14.29
N GLY A 51 10.26 6.65 13.45
CA GLY A 51 10.75 7.15 12.16
C GLY A 51 9.77 6.92 11.02
N GLY A 52 9.03 5.80 11.10
CA GLY A 52 7.72 5.51 10.51
C GLY A 52 7.51 5.69 8.99
N ILE A 53 6.30 5.33 8.57
CA ILE A 53 5.75 5.61 7.23
C ILE A 53 5.10 6.99 7.19
N GLU A 54 5.26 7.71 6.07
CA GLU A 54 4.55 8.98 5.82
C GLU A 54 3.05 8.69 5.64
N VAL A 55 2.21 9.28 6.48
CA VAL A 55 0.75 9.12 6.42
C VAL A 55 0.06 10.47 6.28
N GLN A 56 -1.06 10.48 5.56
CA GLN A 56 -1.93 11.65 5.44
C GLN A 56 -3.26 11.40 6.14
N LEU A 57 -3.58 12.22 7.13
CA LEU A 57 -4.88 12.20 7.81
C LEU A 57 -5.94 12.85 6.90
N MET A 58 -7.02 12.12 6.66
CA MET A 58 -8.21 12.59 5.96
C MET A 58 -9.40 12.64 6.94
N ASP A 59 -10.57 13.06 6.47
CA ASP A 59 -11.75 13.29 7.32
C ASP A 59 -12.21 12.04 8.10
N SER A 60 -12.09 10.84 7.50
CA SER A 60 -12.51 9.56 8.10
C SER A 60 -11.52 8.41 7.89
N THR A 61 -10.41 8.68 7.19
CA THR A 61 -9.41 7.68 6.83
C THR A 61 -8.01 8.22 7.06
N VAL A 62 -7.04 7.31 7.09
CA VAL A 62 -5.62 7.64 6.96
C VAL A 62 -5.14 7.05 5.63
N CYS A 63 -4.47 7.85 4.82
CA CYS A 63 -3.81 7.41 3.61
C CYS A 63 -2.37 7.02 3.96
N ILE A 64 -1.98 5.79 3.60
CA ILE A 64 -0.71 5.18 3.96
C ILE A 64 0.00 4.73 2.68
N GLU A 65 1.27 5.10 2.51
CA GLU A 65 2.12 4.59 1.44
C GLU A 65 2.49 3.11 1.71
N LEU A 66 2.45 2.28 0.66
CA LEU A 66 2.54 0.82 0.77
C LEU A 66 3.89 0.24 0.33
N ASN A 67 4.73 0.98 -0.40
CA ASN A 67 5.95 0.44 -1.00
C ASN A 67 6.86 -0.21 0.05
N ASP A 68 7.22 0.52 1.11
CA ASP A 68 8.06 -0.02 2.18
C ASP A 68 7.41 -1.22 2.90
N ILE A 69 6.09 -1.22 3.07
CA ILE A 69 5.37 -2.35 3.68
C ILE A 69 5.51 -3.58 2.79
N ILE A 70 5.24 -3.44 1.49
CA ILE A 70 5.25 -4.53 0.52
C ILE A 70 6.68 -5.06 0.31
N GLU A 71 7.64 -4.16 0.10
CA GLU A 71 9.01 -4.49 -0.31
C GLU A 71 9.88 -4.88 0.88
N ASP A 72 9.91 -4.08 1.94
CA ASP A 72 10.76 -4.34 3.10
C ASP A 72 10.06 -5.22 4.16
N GLY A 73 8.74 -5.11 4.30
CA GLY A 73 7.99 -5.85 5.31
C GLY A 73 7.55 -7.25 4.91
N PHE A 74 7.15 -7.41 3.65
CA PHE A 74 6.71 -8.70 3.13
C PHE A 74 7.70 -9.31 2.12
N GLU A 75 8.81 -8.64 1.79
CA GLU A 75 9.78 -9.11 0.79
C GLU A 75 9.12 -9.43 -0.57
N HIS A 76 8.08 -8.67 -0.93
CA HIS A 76 7.31 -8.81 -2.15
C HIS A 76 7.60 -7.68 -3.13
N GLU A 77 7.24 -7.86 -4.40
CA GLU A 77 7.24 -6.76 -5.36
C GLU A 77 5.85 -6.11 -5.42
N LEU A 78 5.78 -4.80 -5.68
CA LEU A 78 4.50 -4.14 -5.96
C LEU A 78 3.72 -4.84 -7.10
N SER A 79 4.44 -5.46 -8.04
CA SER A 79 3.88 -6.22 -9.15
C SER A 79 3.07 -7.45 -8.73
N ASP A 80 3.38 -8.04 -7.57
CA ASP A 80 2.63 -9.15 -6.98
C ASP A 80 1.22 -8.70 -6.54
N TYR A 81 1.05 -7.40 -6.21
CA TYR A 81 -0.20 -6.79 -5.78
C TYR A 81 -0.95 -6.04 -6.89
N LYS A 82 -0.52 -6.13 -8.16
CA LYS A 82 -1.10 -5.38 -9.29
C LYS A 82 -2.63 -5.41 -9.42
N ASN A 83 -3.25 -6.50 -9.00
CA ASN A 83 -4.70 -6.70 -9.09
C ASN A 83 -5.48 -5.99 -7.97
N CYS A 84 -4.80 -5.36 -7.02
CA CYS A 84 -5.38 -4.45 -6.04
C CYS A 84 -5.53 -3.04 -6.63
N PHE A 85 -4.67 -2.66 -7.58
CA PHE A 85 -4.63 -1.31 -8.15
C PHE A 85 -5.21 -1.28 -9.57
N SER A 86 -6.38 -0.68 -9.73
CA SER A 86 -7.06 -0.61 -11.04
C SER A 86 -6.24 0.08 -12.14
N GLU A 87 -5.41 1.05 -11.76
CA GLU A 87 -4.58 1.86 -12.63
C GLU A 87 -3.16 1.29 -12.88
N TYR A 88 -2.86 0.10 -12.35
CA TYR A 88 -1.52 -0.51 -12.46
C TYR A 88 -0.99 -0.52 -13.90
N ASN A 89 -1.83 -0.93 -14.85
CA ASN A 89 -1.42 -0.98 -16.25
C ASN A 89 -1.13 0.40 -16.83
N GLU A 90 -1.77 1.47 -16.36
CA GLU A 90 -1.54 2.83 -16.87
C GLU A 90 -0.16 3.36 -16.49
N TYR A 91 0.26 3.09 -15.25
CA TYR A 91 1.57 3.49 -14.74
C TYR A 91 2.71 2.64 -15.32
N PHE A 92 2.53 1.31 -15.39
CA PHE A 92 3.60 0.40 -15.79
C PHE A 92 3.63 0.05 -17.29
N SER A 93 2.64 0.46 -18.09
CA SER A 93 2.74 0.37 -19.57
C SER A 93 3.52 1.54 -20.18
N ARG A 94 3.73 2.63 -19.43
CA ARG A 94 4.49 3.81 -19.89
C ARG A 94 6.01 3.64 -19.83
N GLU A 95 6.49 2.71 -19.00
CA GLU A 95 7.91 2.40 -18.80
C GLU A 95 8.47 1.42 -19.86
N ALA A 96 7.60 0.84 -20.71
CA ALA A 96 7.95 -0.16 -21.72
C ALA A 96 8.04 0.38 -23.17
N GLY A 97 7.98 1.71 -23.35
CA GLY A 97 7.94 2.40 -24.65
C GLY A 97 9.14 3.29 -24.95
#